data_AF-A0A951FXM5-F1
#
_entry.id   AF-A0A951FXM5-F1
#
_cell.length_a   1.000
_cell.length_b   1.000
_cell.length_c   1.000
_cell.angle_alpha   90.00
_cell.angle_beta   90.00
_cell.angle_gamma   90.00
#
_symmetry.space_group_name_H-M   'P 1'
#
loop_
_entity.id
_entity.type
_entity.pdbx_description
1 polymer ?
#
loop_
_entity_poly.entity_id
_entity_poly.type
_entity_poly.pdbx_seq_one_letter_code
_entity_poly.pdbx_strand_id
1 'polypeptide(L)'
;ELGLDPAEVRERNFVRRGDQRVTGEAIDTGVGVGECMRRALQELGPPTPPTQPPTPADPSRPTTRIGRGFACSMQPYGRSVFFADRASAWIGLEQDGTMVIRAGVTDLGAGQAASLANIAGEVLGISVDRTSVHIGDSALTPLTGGTFATRQLYMSGNAVLKVALALREKLEPVAAALLECGLDELQFAENRVSAGGRSITMGELSRAAEHQNVMPYLHDTFDAETGKFDPETGRGRSFPDCTHGAHAAEVEVDTATGEVRILKYVAVHDVGRAINMQRVEGQIQGAVAQGVGYALSEEVELSGGVIQSTLFADYLIPTSMDLPDIKAIGLELHPGKGPFGARGIGEPPIGPPPAALASAIQDAVGVRMRRLPMSPERILAALREARVDSPAVS
;
A
#
# COMPACT_ATOMS: atom_id res chain seq x y z
N GLU A 1 -3.72 29.49 13.82
CA GLU A 1 -3.88 29.60 15.28
C GLU A 1 -2.54 29.65 16.01
N LEU A 2 -1.64 28.67 15.85
CA LEU A 2 -0.34 28.66 16.55
C LEU A 2 0.79 29.45 15.86
N GLY A 3 0.58 29.95 14.65
CA GLY A 3 1.63 30.63 13.87
C GLY A 3 2.79 29.72 13.42
N LEU A 4 2.64 28.41 13.55
CA LEU A 4 3.63 27.40 13.14
C LEU A 4 3.33 26.89 11.73
N ASP A 5 4.40 26.48 11.04
CA ASP A 5 4.29 25.79 9.77
C ASP A 5 3.56 24.43 9.95
N PRO A 6 2.62 24.04 9.06
CA PRO A 6 1.88 22.79 9.22
C PRO A 6 2.74 21.51 9.24
N ALA A 7 3.92 21.52 8.60
CA ALA A 7 4.86 20.40 8.63
C ALA A 7 5.61 20.38 9.96
N GLU A 8 5.99 21.55 10.48
CA GLU A 8 6.57 21.67 11.82
C GLU A 8 5.62 21.14 12.90
N VAL A 9 4.33 21.46 12.81
CA VAL A 9 3.32 20.92 13.76
C VAL A 9 3.31 19.39 13.71
N ARG A 10 3.40 18.78 12.53
CA ARG A 10 3.41 17.31 12.39
C ARG A 10 4.70 16.68 12.90
N GLU A 11 5.86 17.25 12.58
CA GLU A 11 7.17 16.75 13.06
C GLU A 11 7.24 16.70 14.59
N ARG A 12 6.67 17.69 15.28
CA ARG A 12 6.61 17.72 16.74
C ARG A 12 5.70 16.65 17.34
N ASN A 13 4.77 16.08 16.56
CA ASN A 13 3.70 15.20 17.05
C ASN A 13 3.73 13.79 16.45
N PHE A 14 4.68 13.47 15.56
CA PHE A 14 4.79 12.10 15.07
C PHE A 14 5.16 11.14 16.19
N VAL A 15 4.44 10.03 16.23
CA VAL A 15 4.75 8.90 17.10
C VAL A 15 6.11 8.30 16.74
N ARG A 16 6.76 7.70 17.73
CA ARG A 16 8.05 7.04 17.62
C ARG A 16 7.93 5.59 18.05
N ARG A 17 8.91 4.78 17.65
CA ARG A 17 9.05 3.43 18.19
C ARG A 17 9.16 3.52 19.73
N GLY A 18 8.36 2.74 20.43
CA GLY A 18 8.23 2.75 21.88
C GLY A 18 7.06 3.57 22.43
N ASP A 19 6.50 4.51 21.65
CA ASP A 19 5.31 5.25 22.06
C ASP A 19 4.10 4.32 22.12
N GLN A 20 3.11 4.69 22.95
CA GLN A 20 1.86 3.95 23.06
C GLN A 20 0.81 4.45 22.08
N ARG A 21 0.17 3.53 21.36
CA ARG A 21 -1.05 3.80 20.59
C ARG A 21 -2.20 4.09 21.55
N VAL A 22 -3.31 4.61 21.00
CA VAL A 22 -4.56 4.82 21.75
C VAL A 22 -5.08 3.55 22.43
N THR A 23 -4.77 2.38 21.88
CA THR A 23 -5.11 1.07 22.45
C THR A 23 -4.20 0.64 23.61
N GLY A 24 -3.20 1.44 23.96
CA GLY A 24 -2.20 1.15 25.01
C GLY A 24 -1.08 0.22 24.58
N GLU A 25 -1.06 -0.25 23.33
CA GLU A 25 0.00 -1.06 22.77
C GLU A 25 1.20 -0.18 22.36
N ALA A 26 2.41 -0.62 22.73
CA ALA A 26 3.63 0.05 22.29
C ALA A 26 3.91 -0.22 20.81
N ILE A 27 4.37 0.79 20.09
CA ILE A 27 4.83 0.64 18.70
C ILE A 27 6.19 -0.05 18.71
N ASP A 28 6.26 -1.31 18.28
CA ASP A 28 7.46 -2.14 18.35
C ASP A 28 8.28 -2.16 17.05
N THR A 29 7.69 -1.72 15.93
CA THR A 29 8.32 -1.54 14.61
C THR A 29 8.81 -0.10 14.40
N GLY A 30 9.61 0.12 13.35
CA GLY A 30 10.04 1.47 12.98
C GLY A 30 8.90 2.32 12.41
N VAL A 31 8.96 3.63 12.61
CA VAL A 31 7.95 4.60 12.18
C VAL A 31 8.52 5.52 11.10
N GLY A 32 8.06 5.35 9.86
CA GLY A 32 8.58 6.07 8.68
C GLY A 32 7.86 7.38 8.33
N VAL A 33 6.79 7.76 9.03
CA VAL A 33 5.87 8.84 8.59
C VAL A 33 6.54 10.20 8.36
N GLY A 34 7.53 10.57 9.19
CA GLY A 34 8.25 11.84 9.05
C GLY A 34 9.17 11.87 7.83
N GLU A 35 9.85 10.76 7.53
CA GLU A 35 10.66 10.62 6.32
C GLU A 35 9.78 10.63 5.07
N CYS A 36 8.62 9.94 5.10
CA CYS A 36 7.64 10.00 4.02
C CYS A 36 7.17 11.44 3.77
N MET A 37 6.87 12.20 4.83
CA MET A 37 6.42 13.60 4.71
C MET A 37 7.50 14.49 4.10
N ARG A 38 8.73 14.43 4.61
CA ARG A 38 9.85 15.21 4.07
C ARG A 38 10.09 14.87 2.59
N ARG A 39 10.08 13.58 2.25
CA ARG A 39 10.24 13.13 0.87
C ARG A 39 9.09 13.62 -0.03
N ALA A 40 7.84 13.53 0.41
CA ALA A 40 6.69 13.99 -0.37
C ALA A 40 6.76 15.50 -0.67
N LEU A 41 7.10 16.31 0.33
CA LEU A 41 7.24 17.76 0.18
C LEU A 41 8.42 18.15 -0.71
N GLN A 42 9.57 17.46 -0.56
CA GLN A 42 10.73 17.66 -1.42
C GLN A 42 10.41 17.36 -2.89
N GLU A 43 9.76 16.22 -3.14
CA GLU A 43 9.48 15.73 -4.50
C GLU A 43 8.34 16.48 -5.18
N LEU A 44 7.51 17.22 -4.42
CA LEU A 44 6.51 18.15 -4.98
C LEU A 44 7.18 19.32 -5.72
N GLY A 45 8.44 19.62 -5.37
CA GLY A 45 9.29 20.57 -6.11
C GLY A 45 8.86 22.04 -5.99
N PRO A 46 9.32 22.90 -6.92
CA PRO A 46 8.96 24.32 -6.93
C PRO A 46 7.48 24.51 -7.35
N PRO A 47 6.81 25.61 -6.91
CA PRO A 47 5.44 25.90 -7.31
C PRO A 47 5.27 26.08 -8.83
N THR A 48 4.14 25.62 -9.38
CA THR A 48 3.78 25.92 -10.78
C THR A 48 3.30 27.38 -10.89
N PRO A 49 3.54 28.08 -12.02
CA PRO A 49 2.90 29.37 -12.28
C PRO A 49 1.41 29.20 -12.62
N PRO A 50 0.54 30.20 -12.33
CA PRO A 50 -0.87 30.18 -12.73
C PRO A 50 -1.03 30.01 -14.24
N THR A 51 -2.03 29.22 -14.65
CA THR A 51 -2.20 28.87 -16.08
C THR A 51 -3.09 29.84 -16.85
N GLN A 52 -3.95 30.61 -16.15
CA GLN A 52 -4.80 31.62 -16.76
C GLN A 52 -4.30 33.04 -16.46
N PRO A 53 -4.21 33.93 -17.47
CA PRO A 53 -3.94 35.34 -17.25
C PRO A 53 -5.16 36.05 -16.62
N PRO A 54 -4.97 37.26 -16.05
CA PRO A 54 -6.08 38.09 -15.55
C PRO A 54 -7.13 38.34 -16.64
N THR A 55 -8.41 38.40 -16.24
CA THR A 55 -9.50 38.71 -17.18
C THR A 55 -9.70 40.22 -17.33
N PRO A 56 -10.32 40.70 -18.43
CA PRO A 56 -10.65 42.12 -18.58
C PRO A 56 -11.57 42.68 -17.48
N ALA A 57 -12.34 41.82 -16.79
CA ALA A 57 -13.25 42.18 -15.72
C ALA A 57 -12.55 42.41 -14.37
N ASP A 58 -11.42 41.74 -14.13
CA ASP A 58 -10.50 42.03 -13.03
C ASP A 58 -9.05 41.92 -13.55
N PRO A 59 -8.51 42.98 -14.18
CA PRO A 59 -7.17 42.99 -14.75
C PRO A 59 -6.06 42.80 -13.72
N SER A 60 -6.39 42.87 -12.42
CA SER A 60 -5.43 42.86 -11.33
C SER A 60 -5.14 41.46 -10.79
N ARG A 61 -5.94 40.44 -11.12
CA ARG A 61 -5.81 39.09 -10.56
C ARG A 61 -6.12 37.98 -11.57
N PRO A 62 -5.31 36.91 -11.64
CA PRO A 62 -5.71 35.69 -12.32
C PRO A 62 -6.99 35.13 -11.68
N THR A 63 -7.89 34.60 -12.51
CA THR A 63 -9.14 33.94 -12.09
C THR A 63 -8.89 32.65 -11.33
N THR A 64 -7.71 32.06 -11.52
CA THR A 64 -7.26 30.87 -10.83
C THR A 64 -6.29 31.17 -9.69
N ARG A 65 -6.32 30.33 -8.66
CA ARG A 65 -5.36 30.38 -7.55
C ARG A 65 -4.71 29.04 -7.31
N ILE A 66 -3.41 29.08 -7.05
CA ILE A 66 -2.63 27.89 -6.76
C ILE A 66 -2.51 27.73 -5.25
N GLY A 67 -2.69 26.50 -4.78
CA GLY A 67 -2.43 26.15 -3.40
C GLY A 67 -1.77 24.79 -3.27
N ARG A 68 -1.06 24.60 -2.17
CA ARG A 68 -0.30 23.38 -1.89
C ARG A 68 -0.71 22.83 -0.53
N GLY A 69 -0.84 21.51 -0.46
CA GLY A 69 -1.33 20.84 0.73
C GLY A 69 -0.76 19.44 0.84
N PHE A 70 -0.79 18.90 2.05
CA PHE A 70 -0.27 17.56 2.30
C PHE A 70 -0.99 16.90 3.48
N ALA A 71 -0.96 15.57 3.48
CA ALA A 71 -1.53 14.72 4.51
C ALA A 71 -0.57 13.58 4.86
N CYS A 72 -0.59 13.15 6.11
CA CYS A 72 0.19 12.03 6.60
C CYS A 72 -0.77 10.92 7.04
N SER A 73 -0.41 9.67 6.79
CA SER A 73 -1.17 8.50 7.21
C SER A 73 -0.33 7.52 8.00
N MET A 74 -1.01 6.87 8.93
CA MET A 74 -0.56 5.66 9.61
C MET A 74 -1.77 4.74 9.65
N GLN A 75 -1.76 3.71 8.80
CA GLN A 75 -2.90 2.79 8.67
C GLN A 75 -2.49 1.37 9.06
N PRO A 76 -3.20 0.72 10.00
CA PRO A 76 -2.95 -0.68 10.32
C PRO A 76 -3.25 -1.60 9.13
N TYR A 77 -2.57 -2.74 9.10
CA TYR A 77 -2.88 -3.85 8.19
C TYR A 77 -2.97 -5.15 8.97
N GLY A 78 -3.61 -6.16 8.39
CA GLY A 78 -3.81 -7.44 9.06
C GLY A 78 -4.96 -7.41 10.06
N ARG A 79 -5.13 -8.53 10.77
CA ARG A 79 -6.08 -8.67 11.87
C ARG A 79 -5.41 -9.45 12.98
N SER A 80 -5.41 -8.89 14.18
CA SER A 80 -4.94 -9.61 15.37
C SER A 80 -6.05 -9.84 16.40
N VAL A 81 -7.28 -9.38 16.14
CA VAL A 81 -8.42 -9.48 17.06
C VAL A 81 -9.64 -10.16 16.44
N PHE A 82 -10.48 -10.73 17.29
CA PHE A 82 -11.73 -11.44 17.00
C PHE A 82 -11.60 -12.80 16.28
N PHE A 83 -10.51 -13.05 15.56
CA PHE A 83 -10.23 -14.34 14.92
C PHE A 83 -8.75 -14.70 15.06
N ALA A 84 -8.45 -15.99 15.26
CA ALA A 84 -7.10 -16.51 15.08
C ALA A 84 -6.81 -16.49 13.57
N ASP A 85 -6.05 -15.49 13.12
CA ASP A 85 -5.78 -15.29 11.70
C ASP A 85 -4.67 -16.24 11.25
N ARG A 86 -4.98 -17.11 10.29
CA ARG A 86 -4.08 -18.16 9.79
C ARG A 86 -4.05 -18.14 8.27
N ALA A 87 -2.92 -18.54 7.68
CA ALA A 87 -2.83 -18.81 6.26
C ALA A 87 -1.95 -20.02 5.97
N SER A 88 -2.43 -20.92 5.12
CA SER A 88 -1.70 -22.11 4.71
C SER A 88 -1.18 -21.99 3.28
N ALA A 89 -0.04 -22.61 3.03
CA ALA A 89 0.52 -22.73 1.70
C ALA A 89 1.07 -24.15 1.48
N TRP A 90 0.99 -24.63 0.25
CA TRP A 90 1.69 -25.83 -0.20
C TRP A 90 2.67 -25.43 -1.30
N ILE A 91 3.90 -25.91 -1.23
CA ILE A 91 4.92 -25.72 -2.27
C ILE A 91 5.47 -27.09 -2.64
N GLY A 92 5.58 -27.36 -3.93
CA GLY A 92 6.21 -28.56 -4.47
C GLY A 92 7.21 -28.23 -5.57
N LEU A 93 8.29 -29.00 -5.61
CA LEU A 93 9.25 -29.03 -6.69
C LEU A 93 8.97 -30.26 -7.55
N GLU A 94 8.74 -30.03 -8.84
CA GLU A 94 8.45 -31.07 -9.82
C GLU A 94 9.75 -31.67 -10.38
N GLN A 95 9.68 -32.90 -10.90
CA GLN A 95 10.85 -33.62 -11.42
C GLN A 95 11.51 -32.96 -12.64
N ASP A 96 10.82 -32.05 -13.33
CA ASP A 96 11.37 -31.24 -14.42
C ASP A 96 12.08 -29.96 -13.92
N GLY A 97 12.06 -29.71 -12.61
CA GLY A 97 12.64 -28.54 -11.95
C GLY A 97 11.74 -27.32 -11.94
N THR A 98 10.45 -27.44 -12.23
CA THR A 98 9.45 -26.37 -12.04
C THR A 98 8.90 -26.38 -10.61
N MET A 99 8.42 -25.23 -10.14
CA MET A 99 7.83 -25.07 -8.82
C MET A 99 6.31 -24.89 -8.94
N VAL A 100 5.56 -25.54 -8.06
CA VAL A 100 4.12 -25.36 -7.92
C VAL A 100 3.82 -24.80 -6.53
N ILE A 101 3.09 -23.68 -6.49
CA ILE A 101 2.59 -23.07 -5.25
C ILE A 101 1.07 -23.18 -5.24
N ARG A 102 0.50 -23.62 -4.12
CA ARG A 102 -0.95 -23.62 -3.89
C ARG A 102 -1.26 -22.82 -2.62
N ALA A 103 -2.08 -21.79 -2.78
CA ALA A 103 -2.53 -20.95 -1.67
C ALA A 103 -3.90 -20.38 -2.02
N GLY A 104 -4.89 -20.54 -1.14
CA GLY A 104 -6.28 -20.11 -1.37
C GLY A 104 -6.51 -18.60 -1.33
N VAL A 105 -5.45 -17.80 -1.53
CA VAL A 105 -5.54 -16.35 -1.65
C VAL A 105 -6.40 -16.00 -2.87
N THR A 106 -7.14 -14.88 -2.80
CA THR A 106 -7.82 -14.32 -3.97
C THR A 106 -7.06 -13.09 -4.44
N ASP A 107 -6.67 -13.05 -5.71
CA ASP A 107 -6.03 -11.89 -6.31
C ASP A 107 -7.08 -11.00 -6.98
N LEU A 108 -7.19 -9.75 -6.51
CA LEU A 108 -8.16 -8.76 -6.99
C LEU A 108 -7.52 -7.76 -7.97
N GLY A 109 -6.30 -8.05 -8.44
CA GLY A 109 -5.50 -7.16 -9.31
C GLY A 109 -4.26 -6.57 -8.63
N ALA A 110 -4.14 -6.75 -7.31
CA ALA A 110 -2.98 -6.29 -6.53
C ALA A 110 -1.70 -7.09 -6.77
N GLY A 111 -1.78 -8.27 -7.41
CA GLY A 111 -0.61 -9.08 -7.77
C GLY A 111 -0.15 -10.01 -6.64
N GLN A 112 -1.10 -10.62 -5.93
CA GLN A 112 -0.84 -11.61 -4.89
C GLN A 112 -0.12 -12.83 -5.47
N ALA A 113 -0.59 -13.40 -6.59
CA ALA A 113 0.03 -14.59 -7.17
C ALA A 113 1.50 -14.38 -7.53
N ALA A 114 1.80 -13.24 -8.17
CA ALA A 114 3.17 -12.87 -8.53
C ALA A 114 4.05 -12.65 -7.28
N SER A 115 3.50 -12.04 -6.23
CA SER A 115 4.22 -11.84 -4.97
C SER A 115 4.58 -13.18 -4.29
N LEU A 116 3.66 -14.15 -4.29
CA LEU A 116 3.93 -15.49 -3.76
C LEU A 116 5.03 -16.21 -4.55
N ALA A 117 5.00 -16.11 -5.88
CA ALA A 117 6.06 -16.65 -6.73
C ALA A 117 7.42 -16.02 -6.43
N ASN A 118 7.50 -14.69 -6.33
CA ASN A 118 8.73 -13.97 -5.98
C ASN A 118 9.28 -14.42 -4.61
N ILE A 119 8.41 -14.58 -3.62
CA ILE A 119 8.82 -14.96 -2.26
C ILE A 119 9.42 -16.37 -2.24
N ALA A 120 8.74 -17.35 -2.86
CA ALA A 120 9.25 -18.71 -2.91
C ALA A 120 10.50 -18.81 -3.80
N GLY A 121 10.51 -18.10 -4.93
CA GLY A 121 11.62 -18.08 -5.88
C GLY A 121 12.91 -17.52 -5.27
N GLU A 122 12.83 -16.46 -4.46
CA GLU A 122 13.97 -15.90 -3.73
C GLU A 122 14.61 -16.93 -2.79
N VAL A 123 13.80 -17.77 -2.13
CA VAL A 123 14.30 -18.78 -1.19
C VAL A 123 14.86 -20.00 -1.91
N LEU A 124 14.15 -20.49 -2.91
CA LEU A 124 14.44 -21.76 -3.58
C LEU A 124 15.28 -21.61 -4.86
N GLY A 125 15.61 -20.38 -5.27
CA GLY A 125 16.40 -20.09 -6.46
C GLY A 125 15.68 -20.38 -7.78
N ILE A 126 14.34 -20.44 -7.78
CA ILE A 126 13.52 -20.77 -8.96
C ILE A 126 12.87 -19.50 -9.52
N SER A 127 13.01 -19.28 -10.82
CA SER A 127 12.47 -18.11 -11.49
C SER A 127 10.95 -18.19 -11.66
N VAL A 128 10.31 -17.03 -11.77
CA VAL A 128 8.85 -16.90 -11.86
C VAL A 128 8.28 -17.59 -13.09
N ASP A 129 9.00 -17.58 -14.22
CA ASP A 129 8.61 -18.27 -15.46
C ASP A 129 8.62 -19.80 -15.34
N ARG A 130 9.30 -20.34 -14.32
CA ARG A 130 9.29 -21.76 -13.96
C ARG A 130 8.42 -22.07 -12.75
N THR A 131 7.52 -21.15 -12.40
CA THR A 131 6.62 -21.26 -11.25
C THR A 131 5.16 -21.22 -11.67
N SER A 132 4.38 -22.22 -11.27
CA SER A 132 2.92 -22.23 -11.39
C SER A 132 2.27 -21.94 -10.04
N VAL A 133 1.42 -20.91 -9.98
CA VAL A 133 0.71 -20.53 -8.74
C VAL A 133 -0.79 -20.79 -8.90
N HIS A 134 -1.33 -21.68 -8.08
CA HIS A 134 -2.77 -21.97 -8.02
C HIS A 134 -3.40 -21.22 -6.85
N ILE A 135 -4.41 -20.41 -7.17
CA ILE A 135 -5.11 -19.54 -6.23
C ILE A 135 -6.63 -19.66 -6.38
N GLY A 136 -7.38 -19.33 -5.32
CA GLY A 136 -8.84 -19.16 -5.40
C GLY A 136 -9.69 -20.41 -5.68
N ASP A 137 -9.15 -21.62 -5.53
CA ASP A 137 -9.89 -22.87 -5.73
C ASP A 137 -10.01 -23.65 -4.41
N SER A 138 -11.21 -23.69 -3.82
CA SER A 138 -11.46 -24.38 -2.54
C SER A 138 -11.26 -25.90 -2.58
N ALA A 139 -11.27 -26.52 -3.76
CA ALA A 139 -11.00 -27.95 -3.90
C ALA A 139 -9.49 -28.26 -3.99
N LEU A 140 -8.68 -27.30 -4.43
CA LEU A 140 -7.26 -27.51 -4.73
C LEU A 140 -6.29 -26.78 -3.80
N THR A 141 -6.71 -25.67 -3.19
CA THR A 141 -5.81 -24.73 -2.51
C THR A 141 -6.03 -24.70 -0.99
N PRO A 142 -4.96 -24.67 -0.18
CA PRO A 142 -5.07 -24.52 1.28
C PRO A 142 -5.71 -23.18 1.68
N LEU A 143 -6.42 -23.16 2.82
CA LEU A 143 -7.11 -21.96 3.30
C LEU A 143 -6.15 -20.83 3.69
N THR A 144 -6.40 -19.61 3.21
CA THR A 144 -5.63 -18.40 3.56
C THR A 144 -6.47 -17.27 4.17
N GLY A 145 -7.78 -17.48 4.31
CA GLY A 145 -8.74 -16.44 4.68
C GLY A 145 -8.98 -15.43 3.55
N GLY A 146 -9.93 -14.51 3.74
CA GLY A 146 -10.33 -13.57 2.70
C GLY A 146 -9.34 -12.43 2.42
N THR A 147 -9.41 -11.87 1.21
CA THR A 147 -8.61 -10.73 0.75
C THR A 147 -9.29 -9.41 1.12
N PHE A 148 -8.91 -8.86 2.28
CA PHE A 148 -9.34 -7.55 2.81
C PHE A 148 -8.38 -7.10 3.93
N ALA A 149 -8.58 -5.93 4.53
CA ALA A 149 -7.77 -5.41 5.65
C ALA A 149 -6.25 -5.37 5.37
N THR A 150 -5.86 -5.22 4.09
CA THR A 150 -4.46 -5.16 3.64
C THR A 150 -3.62 -6.36 4.14
N ARG A 151 -4.26 -7.50 4.44
CA ARG A 151 -3.63 -8.60 5.18
C ARG A 151 -2.86 -9.60 4.34
N GLN A 152 -3.16 -9.74 3.05
CA GLN A 152 -2.78 -10.94 2.30
C GLN A 152 -1.27 -11.11 2.12
N LEU A 153 -0.51 -10.04 1.91
CA LEU A 153 0.95 -10.14 1.82
C LEU A 153 1.56 -10.55 3.17
N TYR A 154 1.04 -10.03 4.28
CA TYR A 154 1.45 -10.42 5.63
C TYR A 154 1.11 -11.89 5.92
N MET A 155 -0.07 -12.35 5.51
CA MET A 155 -0.56 -13.70 5.84
C MET A 155 -0.05 -14.76 4.87
N SER A 156 -0.50 -14.70 3.61
CA SER A 156 -0.16 -15.67 2.57
C SER A 156 1.32 -15.58 2.19
N GLY A 157 1.91 -14.38 2.23
CA GLY A 157 3.34 -14.20 1.98
C GLY A 157 4.22 -14.85 3.05
N ASN A 158 3.90 -14.68 4.34
CA ASN A 158 4.62 -15.38 5.40
C ASN A 158 4.37 -16.90 5.40
N ALA A 159 3.16 -17.36 5.01
CA ALA A 159 2.89 -18.78 4.81
C ALA A 159 3.80 -19.38 3.73
N VAL A 160 3.91 -18.73 2.58
CA VAL A 160 4.80 -19.17 1.50
C VAL A 160 6.26 -19.09 1.92
N LEU A 161 6.70 -18.01 2.58
CA LEU A 161 8.06 -17.89 3.09
C LEU A 161 8.41 -19.03 4.07
N LYS A 162 7.50 -19.32 5.02
CA LYS A 162 7.66 -20.40 5.99
C LYS A 162 7.83 -21.75 5.29
N VAL A 163 6.96 -22.06 4.34
CA VAL A 163 7.00 -23.33 3.60
C VAL A 163 8.25 -23.41 2.73
N ALA A 164 8.65 -22.32 2.07
CA ALA A 164 9.82 -22.30 1.19
C ALA A 164 11.12 -22.51 1.99
N LEU A 165 11.26 -21.87 3.15
CA LEU A 165 12.43 -22.04 4.02
C LEU A 165 12.53 -23.48 4.54
N ALA A 166 11.43 -24.05 5.02
CA ALA A 166 11.41 -25.42 5.52
C ALA A 166 11.60 -26.45 4.39
N LEU A 167 11.09 -26.19 3.18
CA LEU A 167 11.35 -27.03 2.02
C LEU A 167 12.83 -26.97 1.61
N ARG A 168 13.45 -25.78 1.63
CA ARG A 168 14.89 -25.61 1.38
C ARG A 168 15.73 -26.41 2.38
N GLU A 169 15.49 -26.24 3.67
CA GLU A 169 16.19 -26.96 4.74
C GLU A 169 16.13 -28.48 4.55
N LYS A 170 14.97 -28.98 4.07
CA LYS A 170 14.78 -30.40 3.77
C LYS A 170 15.57 -30.89 2.54
N LEU A 171 15.76 -30.03 1.54
CA LEU A 171 16.45 -30.35 0.29
C LEU A 171 17.97 -30.12 0.35
N GLU A 172 18.44 -29.24 1.25
CA GLU A 172 19.86 -28.91 1.41
C GLU A 172 20.76 -30.14 1.65
N PRO A 173 20.42 -31.11 2.54
CA PRO A 173 21.22 -32.32 2.71
C PRO A 173 21.34 -33.16 1.44
N VAL A 174 20.28 -33.22 0.63
CA VAL A 174 20.27 -33.95 -0.65
C VAL A 174 21.19 -33.25 -1.65
N ALA A 175 21.10 -31.92 -1.75
CA ALA A 175 21.94 -31.12 -2.63
C ALA A 175 23.43 -31.20 -2.23
N ALA A 176 23.73 -31.09 -0.93
CA ALA A 176 25.09 -31.21 -0.40
C ALA A 176 25.72 -32.57 -0.69
N ALA A 177 24.94 -33.66 -0.59
CA ALA A 177 25.42 -35.00 -0.94
C ALA A 177 25.74 -35.12 -2.44
N LEU A 178 24.89 -34.58 -3.32
CA LEU A 178 25.11 -34.58 -4.78
C LEU A 178 26.30 -33.72 -5.21
N LEU A 179 26.51 -32.60 -4.52
CA LEU A 179 27.57 -31.64 -4.80
C LEU A 179 28.82 -31.87 -3.94
N GLU A 180 28.86 -32.91 -3.11
CA GLU A 180 29.92 -33.27 -2.16
C GLU A 180 30.55 -32.03 -1.49
N CYS A 181 29.71 -31.26 -0.79
CA CYS A 181 30.09 -29.98 -0.17
C CYS A 181 29.39 -29.77 1.20
N GLY A 182 29.79 -28.74 1.94
CA GLY A 182 29.09 -28.29 3.13
C GLY A 182 27.75 -27.61 2.81
N LEU A 183 26.82 -27.62 3.77
CA LEU A 183 25.51 -26.94 3.61
C LEU A 183 25.66 -25.43 3.44
N ASP A 184 26.67 -24.84 4.07
CA ASP A 184 27.01 -23.42 4.01
C ASP A 184 27.61 -22.98 2.66
N GLU A 185 28.04 -23.93 1.84
CA GLU A 185 28.55 -23.69 0.48
C GLU A 185 27.44 -23.64 -0.58
N LEU A 186 26.24 -24.11 -0.25
CA LEU A 186 25.13 -24.24 -1.20
C LEU A 186 24.54 -22.89 -1.60
N GLN A 187 24.44 -22.68 -2.91
CA GLN A 187 23.79 -21.51 -3.50
C GLN A 187 22.61 -21.96 -4.36
N PHE A 188 21.42 -21.54 -3.97
CA PHE A 188 20.18 -21.72 -4.74
C PHE A 188 19.96 -20.46 -5.58
N ALA A 189 20.17 -20.56 -6.89
CA ALA A 189 20.01 -19.45 -7.81
C ALA A 189 19.86 -19.96 -9.25
N GLU A 190 19.27 -19.14 -10.12
CA GLU A 190 19.20 -19.41 -11.57
C GLU A 190 18.67 -20.81 -11.92
N ASN A 191 17.65 -21.27 -11.19
CA ASN A 191 17.02 -22.59 -11.36
C ASN A 191 17.97 -23.77 -11.12
N ARG A 192 19.00 -23.57 -10.29
CA ARG A 192 20.04 -24.55 -9.96
C ARG A 192 20.45 -24.45 -8.49
N VAL A 193 21.12 -25.51 -8.03
CA VAL A 193 21.92 -25.47 -6.81
C VAL A 193 23.38 -25.65 -7.19
N SER A 194 24.25 -24.78 -6.69
CA SER A 194 25.69 -24.80 -6.98
C SER A 194 26.53 -24.74 -5.72
N ALA A 195 27.73 -25.33 -5.79
CA ALA A 195 28.77 -25.26 -4.76
C ALA A 195 30.12 -25.64 -5.39
N GLY A 196 31.19 -24.92 -5.03
CA GLY A 196 32.56 -25.26 -5.46
C GLY A 196 32.76 -25.42 -6.97
N GLY A 197 32.04 -24.65 -7.80
CA GLY A 197 32.10 -24.73 -9.27
C GLY A 197 31.31 -25.90 -9.90
N ARG A 198 30.66 -26.74 -9.09
CA ARG A 198 29.70 -27.76 -9.53
C ARG A 198 28.28 -27.21 -9.42
N SER A 199 27.37 -27.73 -10.24
CA SER A 199 25.94 -27.40 -10.12
C SER A 199 25.03 -28.53 -10.57
N ILE A 200 23.87 -28.63 -9.93
CA ILE A 200 22.76 -29.51 -10.29
C ILE A 200 21.53 -28.66 -10.61
N THR A 201 20.69 -29.16 -11.51
CA THR A 201 19.36 -28.59 -11.78
C THR A 201 18.39 -28.89 -10.65
N MET A 202 17.36 -28.06 -10.51
CA MET A 202 16.29 -28.35 -9.55
C MET A 202 15.57 -29.68 -9.83
N GLY A 203 15.48 -30.10 -11.10
CA GLY A 203 14.91 -31.41 -11.46
C GLY A 203 15.79 -32.59 -11.02
N GLU A 204 17.12 -32.47 -11.11
CA GLU A 204 18.04 -33.47 -10.55
C GLU A 204 17.92 -33.56 -9.04
N LEU A 205 17.84 -32.41 -8.35
CA LEU A 205 17.60 -32.34 -6.91
C LEU A 205 16.28 -33.02 -6.52
N SER A 206 15.19 -32.70 -7.24
CA SER A 206 13.86 -33.28 -6.98
C SER A 206 13.86 -34.81 -7.10
N ARG A 207 14.43 -35.35 -8.18
CA ARG A 207 14.51 -36.81 -8.40
C ARG A 207 15.38 -37.49 -7.35
N ALA A 208 16.51 -36.88 -6.98
CA ALA A 208 17.38 -37.41 -5.94
C ALA A 208 16.70 -37.40 -4.56
N ALA A 209 15.95 -36.35 -4.25
CA ALA A 209 15.19 -36.27 -3.00
C ALA A 209 14.17 -37.41 -2.91
N GLU A 210 13.39 -37.65 -3.96
CA GLU A 210 12.43 -38.76 -4.00
C GLU A 210 13.09 -40.13 -3.87
N HIS A 211 14.21 -40.38 -4.56
CA HIS A 211 14.98 -41.62 -4.41
C HIS A 211 15.49 -41.84 -2.98
N GLN A 212 15.71 -40.77 -2.23
CA GLN A 212 16.11 -40.81 -0.82
C GLN A 212 14.90 -40.78 0.15
N ASN A 213 13.67 -40.93 -0.35
CA ASN A 213 12.42 -40.81 0.41
C ASN A 213 12.23 -39.43 1.09
N VAL A 214 12.86 -38.40 0.54
CA VAL A 214 12.69 -37.01 0.94
C VAL A 214 11.65 -36.37 0.01
N MET A 215 10.42 -36.20 0.49
CA MET A 215 9.36 -35.59 -0.34
C MET A 215 9.74 -34.16 -0.76
N PRO A 216 9.78 -33.83 -2.07
CA PRO A 216 10.16 -32.51 -2.58
C PRO A 216 9.00 -31.50 -2.53
N TYR A 217 8.12 -31.66 -1.54
CA TYR A 217 7.01 -30.74 -1.29
C TYR A 217 6.76 -30.61 0.22
N LEU A 218 6.06 -29.53 0.58
CA LEU A 218 5.67 -29.25 1.95
C LEU A 218 4.35 -28.48 2.00
N HIS A 219 3.56 -28.75 3.04
CA HIS A 219 2.39 -27.95 3.45
C HIS A 219 2.63 -27.45 4.86
N ASP A 220 2.42 -26.16 5.09
CA ASP A 220 2.45 -25.59 6.44
C ASP A 220 1.49 -24.40 6.55
N THR A 221 1.19 -24.03 7.79
CA THR A 221 0.34 -22.91 8.17
C THR A 221 1.17 -21.85 8.90
N PHE A 222 1.06 -20.61 8.45
CA PHE A 222 1.47 -19.44 9.20
C PHE A 222 0.34 -18.99 10.13
N ASP A 223 0.68 -18.85 11.40
CA ASP A 223 -0.17 -18.35 12.46
C ASP A 223 0.25 -16.92 12.80
N ALA A 224 -0.62 -15.94 12.54
CA ALA A 224 -0.35 -14.59 12.98
C ALA A 224 -0.45 -14.50 14.51
N GLU A 225 0.39 -13.65 15.10
CA GLU A 225 0.27 -13.32 16.51
C GLU A 225 -1.13 -12.77 16.81
N THR A 226 -1.87 -13.50 17.64
CA THR A 226 -3.21 -13.11 18.09
C THR A 226 -3.07 -12.16 19.27
N GLY A 227 -3.69 -11.00 19.18
CA GLY A 227 -3.79 -10.05 20.27
C GLY A 227 -5.08 -10.22 21.06
N LYS A 228 -5.11 -9.63 22.26
CA LYS A 228 -6.33 -9.50 23.06
C LYS A 228 -6.81 -8.06 22.96
N PHE A 229 -8.12 -7.88 22.87
CA PHE A 229 -8.79 -6.58 22.86
C PHE A 229 -9.91 -6.60 23.90
N ASP A 230 -9.91 -5.61 24.77
CA ASP A 230 -10.95 -5.39 25.76
C ASP A 230 -12.00 -4.43 25.18
N PRO A 231 -13.24 -4.90 24.93
CA PRO A 231 -14.29 -4.08 24.35
C PRO A 231 -14.80 -2.99 25.30
N GLU A 232 -14.61 -3.11 26.62
CA GLU A 232 -15.03 -2.09 27.58
C GLU A 232 -14.07 -0.90 27.59
N THR A 233 -12.77 -1.18 27.53
CA THR A 233 -11.73 -0.13 27.59
C THR A 233 -11.21 0.30 26.22
N GLY A 234 -11.48 -0.47 25.17
CA GLY A 234 -10.92 -0.27 23.83
C GLY A 234 -9.41 -0.53 23.76
N ARG A 235 -8.83 -1.19 24.77
CA ARG A 235 -7.38 -1.42 24.89
C ARG A 235 -7.00 -2.81 24.42
N GLY A 236 -5.82 -2.94 23.83
CA GLY A 236 -5.32 -4.21 23.35
C GLY A 236 -4.44 -4.14 22.12
N ARG A 237 -4.05 -5.33 21.67
CA ARG A 237 -3.26 -5.53 20.46
C ARG A 237 -4.16 -5.89 19.29
N SER A 238 -4.54 -4.89 18.51
CA SER A 238 -5.54 -5.08 17.44
C SER A 238 -4.93 -5.43 16.09
N PHE A 239 -3.67 -5.04 15.86
CA PHE A 239 -3.01 -5.17 14.56
C PHE A 239 -1.54 -5.55 14.73
N PRO A 240 -0.95 -6.29 13.78
CA PRO A 240 0.47 -6.66 13.82
C PRO A 240 1.40 -5.45 13.66
N ASP A 241 1.03 -4.48 12.81
CA ASP A 241 1.85 -3.32 12.44
C ASP A 241 0.99 -2.29 11.65
N CYS A 242 1.59 -1.15 11.30
CA CYS A 242 0.99 -0.13 10.43
C CYS A 242 1.87 0.20 9.22
N THR A 243 1.26 0.62 8.13
CA THR A 243 1.96 1.24 7.00
C THR A 243 1.90 2.75 7.16
N HIS A 244 3.03 3.42 6.94
CA HIS A 244 3.19 4.86 7.13
C HIS A 244 3.33 5.53 5.77
N GLY A 245 2.73 6.71 5.60
CA GLY A 245 2.86 7.44 4.36
C GLY A 245 2.56 8.93 4.50
N ALA A 246 2.87 9.66 3.43
CA ALA A 246 2.49 11.05 3.28
C ALA A 246 2.27 11.39 1.80
N HIS A 247 1.26 12.20 1.55
CA HIS A 247 0.90 12.66 0.22
C HIS A 247 0.97 14.18 0.19
N ALA A 248 1.46 14.74 -0.90
CA ALA A 248 1.52 16.18 -1.13
C ALA A 248 0.92 16.50 -2.51
N ALA A 249 0.12 17.55 -2.58
CA ALA A 249 -0.60 17.96 -3.77
C ALA A 249 -0.45 19.45 -4.02
N GLU A 250 -0.43 19.83 -5.29
CA GLU A 250 -0.57 21.20 -5.75
C GLU A 250 -1.82 21.27 -6.63
N VAL A 251 -2.70 22.21 -6.33
CA VAL A 251 -3.96 22.39 -7.05
C VAL A 251 -4.07 23.81 -7.58
N GLU A 252 -4.80 23.95 -8.67
CA GLU A 252 -5.29 25.23 -9.17
C GLU A 252 -6.81 25.26 -9.02
N VAL A 253 -7.32 26.29 -8.37
CA VAL A 253 -8.76 26.50 -8.14
C VAL A 253 -9.24 27.68 -8.96
N ASP A 254 -10.22 27.46 -9.83
CA ASP A 254 -10.92 28.54 -10.53
C ASP A 254 -11.94 29.17 -9.57
N THR A 255 -11.76 30.46 -9.25
CA THR A 255 -12.61 31.15 -8.29
C THR A 255 -13.97 31.59 -8.85
N ALA A 256 -14.18 31.49 -10.17
CA ALA A 256 -15.43 31.77 -10.86
C ALA A 256 -16.31 30.52 -11.02
N THR A 257 -15.71 29.34 -11.22
CA THR A 257 -16.43 28.06 -11.41
C THR A 257 -16.36 27.12 -10.21
N GLY A 258 -15.37 27.28 -9.33
CA GLY A 258 -15.07 26.35 -8.23
C GLY A 258 -14.34 25.09 -8.67
N GLU A 259 -14.03 24.95 -9.96
CA GLU A 259 -13.29 23.79 -10.48
C GLU A 259 -11.88 23.70 -9.88
N VAL A 260 -11.46 22.47 -9.57
CA VAL A 260 -10.14 22.16 -9.02
C VAL A 260 -9.40 21.30 -10.01
N ARG A 261 -8.25 21.79 -10.48
CA ARG A 261 -7.30 21.01 -11.27
C ARG A 261 -6.10 20.63 -10.42
N ILE A 262 -5.78 19.34 -10.38
CA ILE A 262 -4.58 18.86 -9.68
C ILE A 262 -3.39 19.02 -10.63
N LEU A 263 -2.44 19.89 -10.27
CA LEU A 263 -1.25 20.18 -11.08
C LEU A 263 -0.12 19.19 -10.81
N LYS A 264 0.05 18.81 -9.54
CA LYS A 264 1.07 17.85 -9.10
C LYS A 264 0.53 17.00 -7.97
N TYR A 265 0.91 15.73 -7.98
CA TYR A 265 0.58 14.82 -6.90
C TYR A 265 1.74 13.88 -6.60
N VAL A 266 2.19 13.85 -5.34
CA VAL A 266 3.23 12.97 -4.85
C VAL A 266 2.68 12.13 -3.70
N ALA A 267 2.91 10.82 -3.74
CA ALA A 267 2.50 9.88 -2.70
C ALA A 267 3.70 9.02 -2.29
N VAL A 268 4.05 9.06 -1.01
CA VAL A 268 5.22 8.35 -0.47
C VAL A 268 4.78 7.45 0.68
N HIS A 269 5.18 6.18 0.64
CA HIS A 269 4.89 5.20 1.70
C HIS A 269 6.12 4.41 2.11
N ASP A 270 6.29 4.19 3.42
CA ASP A 270 7.24 3.21 3.96
C ASP A 270 6.61 1.82 3.87
N VAL A 271 7.11 1.02 2.94
CA VAL A 271 6.60 -0.32 2.62
C VAL A 271 7.41 -1.44 3.29
N GLY A 272 8.36 -1.09 4.17
CA GLY A 272 9.33 -2.06 4.66
C GLY A 272 10.14 -2.62 3.49
N ARG A 273 10.12 -3.94 3.28
CA ARG A 273 10.68 -4.55 2.06
C ARG A 273 9.65 -4.61 0.94
N ALA A 274 9.97 -4.07 -0.22
CA ALA A 274 9.18 -4.22 -1.42
C ALA A 274 9.45 -5.59 -2.07
N ILE A 275 8.43 -6.46 -2.11
CA ILE A 275 8.51 -7.72 -2.87
C ILE A 275 8.50 -7.46 -4.39
N ASN A 276 7.80 -6.41 -4.80
CA ASN A 276 7.80 -5.90 -6.17
C ASN A 276 7.51 -4.40 -6.14
N MET A 277 8.52 -3.57 -6.39
CA MET A 277 8.39 -2.11 -6.31
C MET A 277 7.40 -1.56 -7.34
N GLN A 278 7.36 -2.10 -8.56
CA GLN A 278 6.43 -1.66 -9.59
C GLN A 278 4.96 -1.88 -9.17
N ARG A 279 4.67 -2.99 -8.48
CA ARG A 279 3.33 -3.28 -7.95
C ARG A 279 2.98 -2.36 -6.78
N VAL A 280 3.95 -2.02 -5.93
CA VAL A 280 3.78 -1.03 -4.86
C VAL A 280 3.40 0.33 -5.46
N GLU A 281 4.15 0.81 -6.45
CA GLU A 281 3.88 2.08 -7.13
C GLU A 281 2.50 2.08 -7.80
N GLY A 282 2.16 1.00 -8.52
CA GLY A 282 0.86 0.84 -9.15
C GLY A 282 -0.30 0.86 -8.14
N GLN A 283 -0.14 0.23 -6.97
CA GLN A 283 -1.17 0.28 -5.93
C GLN A 283 -1.35 1.68 -5.35
N ILE A 284 -0.25 2.40 -5.12
CA ILE A 284 -0.29 3.79 -4.64
C ILE A 284 -1.01 4.67 -5.68
N GLN A 285 -0.69 4.52 -6.96
CA GLN A 285 -1.34 5.27 -8.04
C GLN A 285 -2.85 5.01 -8.12
N GLY A 286 -3.26 3.73 -8.11
CA GLY A 286 -4.68 3.36 -8.14
C GLY A 286 -5.46 3.88 -6.92
N ALA A 287 -4.87 3.79 -5.74
CA ALA A 287 -5.47 4.29 -4.51
C ALA A 287 -5.54 5.84 -4.47
N VAL A 288 -4.56 6.54 -5.05
CA VAL A 288 -4.64 8.01 -5.23
C VAL A 288 -5.77 8.35 -6.19
N ALA A 289 -5.87 7.69 -7.35
CA ALA A 289 -6.97 7.92 -8.29
C ALA A 289 -8.35 7.75 -7.64
N GLN A 290 -8.54 6.66 -6.90
CA GLN A 290 -9.78 6.40 -6.16
C GLN A 290 -10.04 7.44 -5.07
N GLY A 291 -8.99 7.81 -4.31
CA GLY A 291 -9.12 8.81 -3.25
C GLY A 291 -9.38 10.23 -3.78
N VAL A 292 -8.92 10.56 -4.99
CA VAL A 292 -9.26 11.82 -5.69
C VAL A 292 -10.74 11.85 -6.04
N GLY A 293 -11.30 10.74 -6.54
CA GLY A 293 -12.73 10.62 -6.80
C GLY A 293 -13.55 10.87 -5.55
N TYR A 294 -13.23 10.18 -4.46
CA TYR A 294 -13.86 10.41 -3.16
C TYR A 294 -13.71 11.85 -2.65
N ALA A 295 -12.60 12.51 -2.98
CA ALA A 295 -12.33 13.88 -2.57
C ALA A 295 -13.14 14.92 -3.35
N LEU A 296 -13.33 14.75 -4.66
CA LEU A 296 -13.76 15.83 -5.56
C LEU A 296 -15.09 15.58 -6.29
N SER A 297 -15.48 14.34 -6.54
CA SER A 297 -16.58 14.05 -7.49
C SER A 297 -17.54 12.94 -7.06
N GLU A 298 -17.08 11.88 -6.40
CA GLU A 298 -17.89 10.71 -6.09
C GLU A 298 -18.87 10.97 -4.94
N GLU A 299 -20.17 10.89 -5.20
CA GLU A 299 -21.22 11.02 -4.20
C GLU A 299 -22.36 10.04 -4.45
N VAL A 300 -22.75 9.31 -3.39
CA VAL A 300 -23.99 8.54 -3.40
C VAL A 300 -25.12 9.44 -2.90
N GLU A 301 -25.91 9.98 -3.83
CA GLU A 301 -27.05 10.83 -3.49
C GLU A 301 -28.27 9.99 -3.09
N LEU A 302 -28.93 10.39 -2.01
CA LEU A 302 -30.14 9.75 -1.49
C LEU A 302 -31.30 10.75 -1.51
N SER A 303 -32.44 10.33 -2.09
CA SER A 303 -33.70 11.06 -2.00
C SER A 303 -34.80 10.13 -1.48
N GLY A 304 -35.42 10.48 -0.35
CA GLY A 304 -36.43 9.62 0.29
C GLY A 304 -35.92 8.23 0.67
N GLY A 305 -34.61 8.07 0.90
CA GLY A 305 -33.96 6.77 1.14
C GLY A 305 -33.63 5.96 -0.12
N VAL A 306 -33.89 6.51 -1.31
CA VAL A 306 -33.59 5.87 -2.60
C VAL A 306 -32.32 6.47 -3.19
N ILE A 307 -31.38 5.62 -3.61
CA ILE A 307 -30.16 6.03 -4.31
C ILE A 307 -30.54 6.66 -5.66
N GLN A 308 -30.09 7.89 -5.89
CA GLN A 308 -30.31 8.61 -7.14
C GLN A 308 -29.17 8.38 -8.14
N SER A 309 -27.93 8.36 -7.65
CA SER A 309 -26.71 8.16 -8.43
C SER A 309 -26.50 6.68 -8.81
N THR A 310 -27.35 6.16 -9.69
CA THR A 310 -27.38 4.73 -10.07
C THR A 310 -26.62 4.43 -11.36
N LEU A 311 -26.19 5.46 -12.10
CA LEU A 311 -25.42 5.36 -13.33
C LEU A 311 -24.06 6.03 -13.16
N PHE A 312 -23.04 5.60 -13.91
CA PHE A 312 -21.74 6.28 -13.95
C PHE A 312 -21.77 7.67 -14.60
N ALA A 313 -22.89 8.04 -15.22
CA ALA A 313 -23.13 9.43 -15.64
C ALA A 313 -23.47 10.35 -14.46
N ASP A 314 -23.95 9.78 -13.35
CA ASP A 314 -24.35 10.51 -12.14
C ASP A 314 -23.34 10.29 -11.00
N TYR A 315 -22.76 9.10 -10.90
CA TYR A 315 -21.66 8.78 -9.98
C TYR A 315 -20.31 8.97 -10.71
N LEU A 316 -19.75 10.16 -10.56
CA LEU A 316 -18.61 10.63 -11.35
C LEU A 316 -17.28 10.06 -10.83
N ILE A 317 -16.85 8.94 -11.40
CA ILE A 317 -15.51 8.37 -11.18
C ILE A 317 -14.48 9.17 -12.00
N PRO A 318 -13.31 9.51 -11.45
CA PRO A 318 -12.25 10.20 -12.20
C PRO A 318 -11.84 9.46 -13.47
N THR A 319 -11.63 10.23 -14.52
CA THR A 319 -11.04 9.80 -15.78
C THR A 319 -9.54 10.07 -15.81
N SER A 320 -8.85 9.60 -16.86
CA SER A 320 -7.43 9.92 -17.07
C SER A 320 -7.16 11.40 -17.31
N MET A 321 -8.19 12.20 -17.63
CA MET A 321 -8.04 13.65 -17.84
C MET A 321 -8.14 14.45 -16.53
N ASP A 322 -8.65 13.83 -15.45
CA ASP A 322 -8.85 14.47 -14.15
C ASP A 322 -7.62 14.35 -13.23
N LEU A 323 -6.66 13.50 -13.62
CA LEU A 323 -5.49 13.15 -12.81
C LEU A 323 -4.20 13.59 -13.52
N PRO A 324 -3.22 14.15 -12.79
CA PRO A 324 -1.87 14.31 -13.30
C PRO A 324 -1.11 12.98 -13.22
N ASP A 325 0.12 12.96 -13.72
CA ASP A 325 1.05 11.87 -13.41
C ASP A 325 1.29 11.83 -11.88
N ILE A 326 0.86 10.72 -11.26
CA ILE A 326 1.01 10.51 -9.82
C ILE A 326 2.41 9.96 -9.56
N LYS A 327 3.23 10.77 -8.88
CA LYS A 327 4.57 10.34 -8.44
C LYS A 327 4.45 9.48 -7.18
N ALA A 328 4.31 8.18 -7.37
CA ALA A 328 4.32 7.18 -6.31
C ALA A 328 5.75 6.78 -5.94
N ILE A 329 6.05 6.71 -4.64
CA ILE A 329 7.38 6.35 -4.13
C ILE A 329 7.22 5.38 -2.96
N GLY A 330 7.76 4.16 -3.12
CA GLY A 330 7.97 3.23 -2.01
C GLY A 330 9.32 3.46 -1.36
N LEU A 331 9.35 3.68 -0.05
CA LEU A 331 10.57 3.72 0.76
C LEU A 331 10.74 2.41 1.52
N GLU A 332 11.98 1.93 1.61
CA GLU A 332 12.34 0.73 2.38
C GLU A 332 13.11 1.13 3.65
N LEU A 333 12.41 1.72 4.63
CA LEU A 333 13.07 2.33 5.80
C LEU A 333 13.26 1.35 6.95
N HIS A 334 12.17 0.66 7.31
CA HIS A 334 12.14 -0.18 8.50
C HIS A 334 11.41 -1.49 8.22
N PRO A 335 11.98 -2.65 8.60
CA PRO A 335 11.30 -3.92 8.41
C PRO A 335 9.97 -3.93 9.16
N GLY A 336 8.91 -4.31 8.45
CA GLY A 336 7.61 -4.64 9.02
C GLY A 336 7.53 -6.11 9.45
N LYS A 337 6.29 -6.59 9.59
CA LYS A 337 6.01 -7.98 10.03
C LYS A 337 5.74 -8.98 8.88
N GLY A 338 5.69 -8.51 7.64
CA GLY A 338 5.48 -9.35 6.45
C GLY A 338 6.73 -10.11 6.02
N PRO A 339 6.62 -10.89 4.92
CA PRO A 339 7.74 -11.65 4.38
C PRO A 339 8.93 -10.73 4.07
N PHE A 340 10.13 -11.14 4.50
CA PHE A 340 11.37 -10.35 4.39
C PHE A 340 11.30 -8.93 5.00
N GLY A 341 10.35 -8.67 5.90
CA GLY A 341 10.12 -7.34 6.48
C GLY A 341 9.20 -6.44 5.64
N ALA A 342 8.40 -6.99 4.73
CA ALA A 342 7.40 -6.22 3.99
C ALA A 342 6.27 -5.67 4.88
N ARG A 343 5.65 -4.58 4.45
CA ARG A 343 4.36 -4.06 4.97
C ARG A 343 3.29 -4.15 3.88
N GLY A 344 2.03 -4.24 4.29
CA GLY A 344 0.93 -4.24 3.32
C GLY A 344 0.62 -2.83 2.80
N ILE A 345 0.36 -2.69 1.50
CA ILE A 345 0.13 -1.38 0.85
C ILE A 345 -1.22 -1.28 0.12
N GLY A 346 -2.13 -2.23 0.36
CA GLY A 346 -3.42 -2.31 -0.32
C GLY A 346 -4.31 -1.09 -0.12
N GLU A 347 -4.64 -0.78 1.14
CA GLU A 347 -5.51 0.34 1.53
C GLU A 347 -4.79 1.62 2.00
N PRO A 348 -3.59 1.59 2.63
CA PRO A 348 -2.95 2.79 3.19
C PRO A 348 -2.90 4.06 2.31
N PRO A 349 -2.72 3.97 0.98
CA PRO A 349 -2.64 5.17 0.14
C PRO A 349 -3.99 5.83 -0.21
N ILE A 350 -5.15 5.21 0.08
CA ILE A 350 -6.47 5.80 -0.28
C ILE A 350 -6.93 6.90 0.68
N GLY A 351 -6.43 6.89 1.93
CA GLY A 351 -6.86 7.82 2.97
C GLY A 351 -6.34 9.26 2.82
N PRO A 352 -5.07 9.49 2.45
CA PRO A 352 -4.51 10.84 2.34
C PRO A 352 -5.11 11.80 1.30
N PRO A 353 -5.55 11.36 0.09
CA PRO A 353 -5.97 12.28 -0.97
C PRO A 353 -7.02 13.33 -0.58
N PRO A 354 -8.14 13.01 0.08
CA PRO A 354 -9.12 14.02 0.49
C PRO A 354 -8.52 15.10 1.41
N ALA A 355 -7.67 14.71 2.35
CA ALA A 355 -7.06 15.65 3.30
C ALA A 355 -5.96 16.51 2.66
N ALA A 356 -5.15 15.94 1.77
CA ALA A 356 -4.12 16.67 1.04
C ALA A 356 -4.75 17.72 0.11
N LEU A 357 -5.80 17.33 -0.62
CA LEU A 357 -6.53 18.22 -1.52
C LEU A 357 -7.30 19.30 -0.76
N ALA A 358 -7.96 18.96 0.36
CA ALA A 358 -8.65 19.95 1.19
C ALA A 358 -7.67 21.00 1.74
N SER A 359 -6.47 20.57 2.14
CA SER A 359 -5.40 21.48 2.59
C SER A 359 -4.91 22.37 1.45
N ALA A 360 -4.75 21.81 0.25
CA ALA A 360 -4.29 22.55 -0.92
C ALA A 360 -5.34 23.58 -1.42
N ILE A 361 -6.63 23.22 -1.39
CA ILE A 361 -7.73 24.13 -1.70
C ILE A 361 -7.79 25.26 -0.65
N GLN A 362 -7.64 24.93 0.64
CA GLN A 362 -7.60 25.94 1.69
C GLN A 362 -6.42 26.91 1.51
N ASP A 363 -5.25 26.43 1.12
CA ASP A 363 -4.09 27.27 0.80
C ASP A 363 -4.35 28.16 -0.43
N ALA A 364 -5.00 27.62 -1.47
CA ALA A 364 -5.29 28.35 -2.71
C ALA A 364 -6.26 29.52 -2.51
N VAL A 365 -7.35 29.28 -1.78
CA VAL A 365 -8.50 30.20 -1.76
C VAL A 365 -8.97 30.62 -0.36
N GLY A 366 -8.30 30.15 0.70
CA GLY A 366 -8.56 30.55 2.08
C GLY A 366 -9.80 29.91 2.71
N VAL A 367 -10.56 29.08 1.98
CA VAL A 367 -11.75 28.41 2.51
C VAL A 367 -11.45 26.99 2.97
N ARG A 368 -11.96 26.63 4.15
CA ARG A 368 -11.82 25.27 4.69
C ARG A 368 -13.03 24.44 4.33
N MET A 369 -12.86 23.52 3.38
CA MET A 369 -13.89 22.56 3.03
C MET A 369 -14.16 21.58 4.19
N ARG A 370 -15.44 21.38 4.52
CA ARG A 370 -15.87 20.51 5.64
C ARG A 370 -16.75 19.34 5.22
N ARG A 371 -17.03 19.23 3.92
CA ARG A 371 -17.88 18.18 3.34
C ARG A 371 -17.25 17.67 2.05
N LEU A 372 -17.19 16.35 1.92
CA LEU A 372 -16.84 15.65 0.69
C LEU A 372 -18.11 15.23 -0.07
N PRO A 373 -18.02 15.05 -1.40
CA PRO A 373 -16.93 15.55 -2.23
C PRO A 373 -16.88 17.09 -2.24
N MET A 374 -15.69 17.66 -2.46
CA MET A 374 -15.46 19.09 -2.63
C MET A 374 -15.77 19.49 -4.08
N SER A 375 -17.03 19.29 -4.47
CA SER A 375 -17.50 19.60 -5.83
C SER A 375 -17.39 21.09 -6.15
N PRO A 376 -17.35 21.48 -7.44
CA PRO A 376 -17.29 22.88 -7.84
C PRO A 376 -18.39 23.75 -7.20
N GLU A 377 -19.62 23.23 -7.10
CA GLU A 377 -20.76 23.93 -6.49
C GLU A 377 -20.53 24.22 -5.01
N ARG A 378 -19.93 23.27 -4.28
CA ARG A 378 -19.63 23.43 -2.85
C ARG A 378 -18.49 24.38 -2.61
N ILE A 379 -17.48 24.35 -3.47
CA ILE A 379 -16.37 25.30 -3.42
C ILE A 379 -16.90 26.71 -3.70
N LEU A 380 -17.74 26.89 -4.72
CA LEU A 380 -18.39 28.18 -4.99
C LEU A 380 -19.26 28.67 -3.84
N ALA A 381 -20.04 27.78 -3.23
CA ALA A 381 -20.85 28.13 -2.06
C ALA A 381 -19.95 28.63 -0.91
N ALA A 382 -18.89 27.91 -0.59
CA ALA A 382 -17.93 28.29 0.45
C ALA A 382 -17.22 29.63 0.14
N LEU A 383 -16.85 29.87 -1.12
CA LEU A 383 -16.25 31.15 -1.55
C LEU A 383 -17.22 32.32 -1.42
N ARG A 384 -18.51 32.10 -1.71
CA ARG A 384 -19.55 33.14 -1.56
C ARG A 384 -19.79 33.47 -0.09
N GLU A 385 -19.92 32.47 0.76
CA GLU A 385 -20.08 32.65 2.21
C GLU A 385 -18.91 33.46 2.80
N ALA A 386 -17.67 33.09 2.47
CA ALA A 386 -16.48 33.81 2.94
C ALA A 386 -16.41 35.28 2.49
N ARG A 387 -16.97 35.61 1.31
CA ARG A 387 -17.07 37.00 0.81
C ARG A 387 -18.12 37.81 1.56
N VAL A 388 -19.22 37.18 1.99
CA VAL A 388 -20.28 37.85 2.78
C VAL A 388 -19.78 38.19 4.19
N ASP A 389 -18.98 37.31 4.78
CA ASP A 389 -18.41 37.50 6.13
C ASP A 389 -17.21 38.47 6.16
N SER A 390 -16.68 38.86 5.01
CA SER A 390 -15.63 39.89 4.86
C SER A 390 -16.23 41.15 4.24
N PRO A 391 -16.97 42.00 4.99
CA PRO A 391 -17.45 43.25 4.42
C PRO A 391 -16.25 44.08 3.99
N ALA A 392 -16.32 44.60 2.77
CA ALA A 392 -15.32 45.51 2.22
C ALA A 392 -15.04 46.60 3.25
N VAL A 393 -13.83 46.63 3.79
CA VAL A 393 -13.34 47.77 4.55
C VAL A 393 -13.26 48.92 3.55
N SER A 394 -14.26 49.79 3.61
CA SER A 394 -14.39 51.01 2.82
C SER A 394 -13.30 52.01 3.14
#